data_AF-A0A9N7CI13-F1
#
_entry.id   AF-A0A9N7CI13-F1
#
_cell.length_a   1.000
_cell.length_b   1.000
_cell.length_c   1.000
_cell.angle_alpha   90.00
_cell.angle_beta   90.00
_cell.angle_gamma   90.00
#
_symmetry.space_group_name_H-M   'P 1'
#
loop_
_entity.id
_entity.type
_entity.pdbx_description
1 polymer ?
#
loop_
_entity_poly.entity_id
_entity_poly.type
_entity_poly.pdbx_seq_one_letter_code
_entity_poly.pdbx_strand_id
1 'polypeptide(L)'
;MTQHHHRQPTDEEVLAAIIPVRDEMVGEDDGEKVLIIDLEPPLEVRKAGTFTELSLHEPNVYQTLCAAQAMGRQMTPESVYNSQIGLVARISGMPEVAVIELPTTVLDRAVMFVTDFEERNRRKPDELPDTSPSLTLIFEDPIEATGRTFSDMELREPTVRERRIMKAAEAKGTPAAFLEAEIAMLEAVSEWPKAAILKMPISKFAQGADYLTGFFYSGPANGNV
;
A
#
# COMPACT_ATOMS: atom_id res chain seq x y z
N MET A 1 2.44 -7.98 34.29
CA MET A 1 2.01 -6.58 34.14
C MET A 1 3.17 -5.80 33.58
N THR A 2 3.21 -5.70 32.26
CA THR A 2 4.10 -4.82 31.50
C THR A 2 3.41 -4.62 30.17
N GLN A 3 2.80 -3.44 30.02
CA GLN A 3 2.02 -3.01 28.86
C GLN A 3 2.98 -2.49 27.79
N HIS A 4 2.77 -2.89 26.54
CA HIS A 4 3.64 -2.55 25.42
C HIS A 4 2.79 -2.11 24.23
N HIS A 5 2.95 -0.85 23.80
CA HIS A 5 2.23 -0.20 22.71
C HIS A 5 3.00 -0.39 21.37
N HIS A 6 2.30 -0.70 20.27
CA HIS A 6 2.86 -0.60 18.91
C HIS A 6 2.97 0.87 18.47
N ARG A 7 4.08 1.21 17.79
CA ARG A 7 4.42 2.57 17.37
C ARG A 7 4.13 2.72 15.87
N GLN A 8 3.13 3.52 15.53
CA GLN A 8 2.93 3.99 14.17
C GLN A 8 4.17 4.74 13.67
N PRO A 9 4.55 4.60 12.38
CA PRO A 9 5.67 5.36 11.83
C PRO A 9 5.41 6.86 12.06
N THR A 10 6.43 7.56 12.53
CA THR A 10 6.32 8.99 12.84
C THR A 10 6.15 9.80 11.56
N ASP A 11 5.51 10.97 11.66
CA ASP A 11 5.32 11.84 10.49
C ASP A 11 6.65 12.27 9.87
N GLU A 12 7.71 12.37 10.68
CA GLU A 12 9.06 12.65 10.21
C GLU A 12 9.66 11.47 9.43
N GLU A 13 9.43 10.22 9.84
CA GLU A 13 9.83 9.02 9.08
C GLU A 13 9.07 8.88 7.75
N VAL A 14 7.78 9.24 7.73
CA VAL A 14 6.96 9.25 6.50
C VAL A 14 7.37 10.36 5.54
N LEU A 15 7.88 11.49 6.06
CA LEU A 15 8.25 12.67 5.27
C LEU A 15 9.75 12.77 4.93
N ALA A 16 10.66 12.06 5.63
CA ALA A 16 12.11 12.34 5.58
C ALA A 16 13.05 11.27 4.98
N ALA A 17 12.66 10.03 4.62
CA ALA A 17 13.60 9.03 4.06
C ALA A 17 12.89 8.16 3.01
N ILE A 18 13.39 7.80 1.81
CA ILE A 18 14.77 7.59 1.28
C ILE A 18 15.68 6.83 2.26
N ILE A 19 15.41 5.52 2.40
CA ILE A 19 16.31 4.40 2.81
C ILE A 19 16.63 4.26 4.33
N PRO A 20 16.73 3.02 4.87
CA PRO A 20 15.94 2.61 6.05
C PRO A 20 16.70 1.97 7.26
N VAL A 21 15.88 1.51 8.22
CA VAL A 21 16.01 0.42 9.23
C VAL A 21 16.38 0.81 10.67
N ARG A 22 15.45 0.50 11.62
CA ARG A 22 15.74 -0.28 12.85
C ARG A 22 14.50 -0.93 13.46
N ASP A 23 14.78 -2.03 14.14
CA ASP A 23 13.95 -3.19 14.51
C ASP A 23 13.34 -3.10 15.94
N GLU A 24 12.48 -4.09 16.24
CA GLU A 24 11.77 -4.45 17.49
C GLU A 24 10.38 -3.83 17.75
N MET A 25 9.31 -4.63 17.53
CA MET A 25 8.42 -5.13 18.60
C MET A 25 7.27 -5.99 18.03
N VAL A 26 7.07 -7.17 18.62
CA VAL A 26 6.04 -8.19 18.30
C VAL A 26 4.76 -7.95 19.10
N GLY A 27 3.60 -8.11 18.48
CA GLY A 27 2.27 -8.18 19.10
C GLY A 27 1.31 -9.01 18.22
N GLU A 28 0.64 -10.01 18.81
CA GLU A 28 -0.42 -10.86 18.22
C GLU A 28 -1.77 -10.13 18.27
N ASP A 29 -2.40 -9.91 17.12
CA ASP A 29 -3.44 -10.70 16.43
C ASP A 29 -4.86 -10.54 17.03
N ASP A 30 -5.66 -9.77 16.29
CA ASP A 30 -7.12 -9.95 16.22
C ASP A 30 -7.56 -9.71 14.76
N GLY A 31 -7.42 -10.74 13.91
CA GLY A 31 -8.18 -10.88 12.66
C GLY A 31 -7.57 -10.29 11.38
N GLU A 32 -6.41 -9.63 11.46
CA GLU A 32 -5.62 -9.29 10.27
C GLU A 32 -4.98 -10.57 9.72
N LYS A 33 -5.12 -10.82 8.41
CA LYS A 33 -4.42 -11.95 7.78
C LYS A 33 -2.92 -11.67 7.91
N VAL A 34 -2.26 -12.30 8.86
CA VAL A 34 -0.80 -12.40 8.95
C VAL A 34 -0.39 -13.71 8.28
N LEU A 35 0.64 -13.66 7.45
CA LEU A 35 1.26 -14.84 6.85
C LEU A 35 2.62 -15.07 7.51
N ILE A 36 2.73 -16.19 8.20
CA ILE A 36 4.01 -16.71 8.72
C ILE A 36 4.47 -17.83 7.79
N ILE A 37 5.72 -17.75 7.32
CA ILE A 37 6.38 -18.81 6.54
C ILE A 37 7.61 -19.28 7.30
N ASP A 38 7.59 -20.52 7.77
CA ASP A 38 8.75 -21.16 8.39
C ASP A 38 9.86 -21.38 7.34
N LEU A 39 11.08 -21.00 7.70
CA LEU A 39 12.28 -21.18 6.88
C LEU A 39 13.01 -22.43 7.40
N GLU A 40 12.76 -23.57 6.75
CA GLU A 40 13.40 -24.85 7.07
C GLU A 40 14.25 -25.37 5.88
N PRO A 41 15.59 -25.44 6.01
CA PRO A 41 16.40 -25.00 7.16
C PRO A 41 16.41 -23.46 7.32
N PRO A 42 16.78 -22.94 8.51
CA PRO A 42 16.90 -21.50 8.72
C PRO A 42 17.79 -20.83 7.67
N LEU A 43 17.38 -19.66 7.20
CA LEU A 43 18.12 -18.91 6.20
C LEU A 43 19.31 -18.21 6.87
N GLU A 44 20.53 -18.65 6.53
CA GLU A 44 21.76 -18.02 7.01
C GLU A 44 22.30 -17.03 5.98
N VAL A 45 22.31 -15.74 6.35
CA VAL A 45 22.74 -14.66 5.45
C VAL A 45 23.95 -13.96 6.04
N ARG A 46 25.05 -13.95 5.28
CA ARG A 46 26.33 -13.40 5.74
C ARG A 46 26.16 -11.93 6.15
N LYS A 47 26.49 -11.62 7.41
CA LYS A 47 26.38 -10.28 8.05
C LYS A 47 24.95 -9.80 8.34
N ALA A 48 23.91 -10.48 7.85
CA ALA A 48 22.51 -10.13 8.15
C ALA A 48 21.91 -11.00 9.26
N GLY A 49 22.44 -12.21 9.48
CA GLY A 49 22.05 -13.08 10.58
C GLY A 49 21.38 -14.37 10.09
N THR A 50 20.66 -15.01 11.01
CA THR A 50 19.90 -16.24 10.76
C THR A 50 18.43 -15.94 10.91
N PHE A 51 17.63 -16.33 9.92
CA PHE A 51 16.18 -16.11 9.90
C PHE A 51 15.47 -17.46 9.91
N THR A 52 14.58 -17.65 10.87
CA THR A 52 13.79 -18.89 11.04
C THR A 52 12.39 -18.77 10.46
N GLU A 53 11.90 -17.56 10.26
CA GLU A 53 10.56 -17.28 9.76
C GLU A 53 10.53 -15.99 8.94
N LEU A 54 9.57 -15.90 8.04
CA LEU A 54 9.15 -14.68 7.35
C LEU A 54 7.72 -14.35 7.80
N SER A 55 7.55 -13.25 8.52
CA SER A 55 6.24 -12.73 8.92
C SER A 55 5.81 -11.59 8.01
N LEU A 56 4.57 -11.63 7.52
CA LEU A 56 4.01 -10.65 6.60
C LEU A 56 2.61 -10.26 7.04
N HIS A 57 2.27 -8.99 6.86
CA HIS A 57 0.93 -8.44 7.08
C HIS A 57 0.52 -7.58 5.87
N GLU A 58 -0.68 -7.01 5.93
CA GLU A 58 -1.15 -6.09 4.89
C GLU A 58 -0.20 -4.89 4.75
N PRO A 59 0.27 -4.55 3.53
CA PRO A 59 1.09 -3.37 3.35
C PRO A 59 0.29 -2.08 3.55
N ASN A 60 0.96 -1.03 3.99
CA ASN A 60 0.43 0.33 3.91
C ASN A 60 0.78 1.01 2.58
N VAL A 61 0.08 2.10 2.28
CA VAL A 61 0.27 2.88 1.05
C VAL A 61 1.72 3.34 0.85
N TYR A 62 2.43 3.71 1.93
CA TYR A 62 3.83 4.09 1.86
C TYR A 62 4.74 2.97 1.37
N GLN A 63 4.57 1.75 1.89
CA GLN A 63 5.34 0.57 1.46
C GLN A 63 5.10 0.26 -0.01
N THR A 64 3.83 0.30 -0.45
CA THR A 64 3.45 0.12 -1.87
C THR A 64 4.02 1.22 -2.76
N LEU A 65 4.03 2.48 -2.31
CA LEU A 65 4.61 3.60 -3.05
C LEU A 65 6.12 3.45 -3.23
N CYS A 66 6.83 3.02 -2.19
CA CYS A 66 8.26 2.72 -2.27
C CYS A 66 8.55 1.62 -3.31
N ALA A 67 7.74 0.55 -3.33
CA ALA A 67 7.85 -0.50 -4.34
C ALA A 67 7.55 0.04 -5.75
N ALA A 68 6.52 0.87 -5.91
CA ALA A 68 6.19 1.49 -7.18
C ALA A 68 7.31 2.39 -7.73
N GLN A 69 7.99 3.13 -6.84
CA GLN A 69 9.12 3.98 -7.19
C GLN A 69 10.35 3.17 -7.60
N ALA A 70 10.58 2.02 -6.99
CA ALA A 70 11.71 1.13 -7.32
C ALA A 70 11.62 0.56 -8.75
N MET A 71 10.42 0.46 -9.34
CA MET A 71 10.24 0.04 -10.74
C MET A 71 10.75 1.09 -11.75
N GLY A 72 10.94 2.34 -11.33
CA GLY A 72 11.46 3.41 -12.16
C GLY A 72 10.54 3.80 -13.32
N ARG A 73 11.10 4.49 -14.32
CA ARG A 73 10.34 4.99 -15.49
C ARG A 73 10.12 3.94 -16.57
N GLN A 74 11.07 3.02 -16.73
CA GLN A 74 10.99 1.94 -17.70
C GLN A 74 10.95 0.62 -16.93
N MET A 75 9.78 0.00 -16.90
CA MET A 75 9.60 -1.29 -16.24
C MET A 75 10.36 -2.37 -17.00
N THR A 76 11.35 -2.96 -16.33
CA THR A 76 12.04 -4.18 -16.76
C THR A 76 11.67 -5.33 -15.81
N PRO A 77 11.77 -6.61 -16.23
CA PRO A 77 11.56 -7.73 -15.32
C PRO A 77 12.40 -7.63 -14.04
N GLU A 78 13.66 -7.20 -14.16
CA GLU A 78 14.55 -6.97 -13.03
C GLU A 78 14.02 -5.89 -12.07
N SER A 79 13.55 -4.75 -12.60
CA SER A 79 12.98 -3.68 -11.77
C SER A 79 11.71 -4.10 -11.03
N VAL A 80 10.93 -5.02 -11.62
CA VAL A 80 9.74 -5.61 -11.01
C VAL A 80 10.12 -6.58 -9.90
N TYR A 81 11.13 -7.43 -10.11
CA TYR A 81 11.64 -8.28 -9.03
C TYR A 81 12.24 -7.47 -7.89
N ASN A 82 12.99 -6.41 -8.19
CA ASN A 82 13.55 -5.54 -7.16
C ASN A 82 12.46 -4.81 -6.35
N SER A 83 11.35 -4.40 -6.98
CA SER A 83 10.23 -3.81 -6.25
C SER A 83 9.53 -4.82 -5.35
N GLN A 84 9.36 -6.06 -5.79
CA GLN A 84 8.80 -7.16 -5.01
C GLN A 84 9.67 -7.51 -3.80
N ILE A 85 10.99 -7.66 -4.01
CA ILE A 85 11.97 -7.90 -2.94
C ILE A 85 11.90 -6.76 -1.92
N GLY A 86 11.92 -5.51 -2.39
CA GLY A 86 11.84 -4.34 -1.54
C GLY A 86 10.52 -4.25 -0.75
N LEU A 87 9.40 -4.67 -1.34
CA LEU A 87 8.11 -4.70 -0.67
C LEU A 87 8.11 -5.73 0.47
N VAL A 88 8.51 -6.97 0.17
CA VAL A 88 8.59 -8.07 1.16
C VAL A 88 9.56 -7.72 2.28
N ALA A 89 10.72 -7.13 1.97
CA ALA A 89 11.70 -6.68 2.96
C ALA A 89 11.11 -5.63 3.92
N ARG A 90 10.38 -4.63 3.40
CA ARG A 90 9.78 -3.56 4.21
C ARG A 90 8.66 -4.05 5.12
N ILE A 91 7.90 -5.05 4.69
CA ILE A 91 6.77 -5.59 5.48
C ILE A 91 7.30 -6.54 6.55
N SER A 92 8.22 -7.43 6.18
CA SER A 92 8.75 -8.44 7.11
C SER A 92 9.81 -7.92 8.08
N GLY A 93 10.38 -6.73 7.83
CA GLY A 93 11.54 -6.23 8.56
C GLY A 93 12.85 -6.91 8.18
N MET A 94 12.84 -7.93 7.31
CA MET A 94 14.07 -8.57 6.82
C MET A 94 14.86 -7.61 5.92
N PRO A 95 16.20 -7.61 6.00
CA PRO A 95 17.01 -6.82 5.08
C PRO A 95 16.89 -7.38 3.65
N GLU A 96 16.93 -6.51 2.62
CA GLU A 96 16.78 -6.92 1.22
C GLU A 96 17.79 -8.00 0.81
N VAL A 97 19.02 -7.94 1.34
CA VAL A 97 20.06 -8.97 1.12
C VAL A 97 19.66 -10.36 1.63
N ALA A 98 18.77 -10.45 2.62
CA ALA A 98 18.23 -11.72 3.07
C ALA A 98 17.05 -12.17 2.20
N VAL A 99 16.19 -11.24 1.80
CA VAL A 99 15.06 -11.55 0.89
C VAL A 99 15.56 -12.06 -0.47
N ILE A 100 16.68 -11.55 -0.97
CA ILE A 100 17.33 -12.03 -2.21
C ILE A 100 17.78 -13.50 -2.12
N GLU A 101 18.12 -13.97 -0.92
CA GLU A 101 18.58 -15.35 -0.68
C GLU A 101 17.42 -16.32 -0.41
N LEU A 102 16.17 -15.83 -0.38
CA LEU A 102 15.00 -16.70 -0.22
C LEU A 102 14.83 -17.65 -1.42
N PRO A 103 14.34 -18.87 -1.19
CA PRO A 103 13.85 -19.70 -2.27
C PRO A 103 12.77 -18.96 -3.09
N THR A 104 12.83 -19.05 -4.42
CA THR A 104 11.88 -18.35 -5.31
C THR A 104 10.42 -18.64 -4.96
N THR A 105 10.10 -19.89 -4.60
CA THR A 105 8.75 -20.28 -4.20
C THR A 105 8.26 -19.59 -2.92
N VAL A 106 9.18 -19.23 -2.01
CA VAL A 106 8.86 -18.47 -0.79
C VAL A 106 8.60 -17.01 -1.16
N LEU A 107 9.45 -16.42 -2.02
CA LEU A 107 9.24 -15.05 -2.50
C LEU A 107 7.92 -14.93 -3.28
N ASP A 108 7.62 -15.85 -4.20
CA ASP A 108 6.37 -15.84 -4.99
C ASP A 108 5.14 -15.90 -4.08
N ARG A 109 5.18 -16.77 -3.06
CA ARG A 109 4.10 -16.89 -2.06
C ARG A 109 3.95 -15.60 -1.24
N ALA A 110 5.06 -15.00 -0.82
CA ALA A 110 5.08 -13.74 -0.09
C ALA A 110 4.49 -12.59 -0.93
N VAL A 111 4.93 -12.45 -2.18
CA VAL A 111 4.45 -11.43 -3.12
C VAL A 111 2.95 -11.60 -3.37
N MET A 112 2.50 -12.81 -3.69
CA MET A 112 1.08 -13.10 -3.91
C MET A 112 0.23 -12.71 -2.70
N PHE A 113 0.73 -12.96 -1.49
CA PHE A 113 0.02 -12.59 -0.27
C PHE A 113 -0.09 -11.07 -0.09
N VAL A 114 1.01 -10.33 -0.25
CA VAL A 114 1.01 -8.87 0.01
C VAL A 114 0.29 -8.06 -1.06
N THR A 115 0.25 -8.51 -2.32
CA THR A 115 -0.46 -7.80 -3.40
C THR A 115 -1.95 -8.10 -3.44
N ASP A 116 -2.36 -9.27 -2.94
CA ASP A 116 -3.76 -9.72 -2.94
C ASP A 116 -4.70 -8.83 -2.11
N PHE A 117 -4.18 -8.11 -1.10
CA PHE A 117 -4.95 -7.10 -0.36
C PHE A 117 -5.43 -5.95 -1.24
N GLU A 118 -4.56 -5.44 -2.11
CA GLU A 118 -4.96 -4.39 -3.06
C GLU A 118 -5.88 -4.99 -4.13
N GLU A 119 -5.46 -6.08 -4.77
CA GLU A 119 -6.17 -6.69 -5.90
C GLU A 119 -7.62 -7.07 -5.59
N ARG A 120 -7.89 -7.61 -4.39
CA ARG A 120 -9.26 -7.99 -3.97
C ARG A 120 -10.16 -6.80 -3.66
N ASN A 121 -9.58 -5.64 -3.40
CA ASN A 121 -10.29 -4.42 -3.02
C ASN A 121 -10.40 -3.42 -4.18
N ARG A 122 -9.76 -3.71 -5.32
CA ARG A 122 -10.01 -3.05 -6.59
C ARG A 122 -11.19 -3.70 -7.29
N ARG A 123 -11.93 -2.90 -8.06
CA ARG A 123 -13.00 -3.39 -8.92
C ARG A 123 -12.46 -4.31 -10.00
N LYS A 124 -13.18 -5.39 -10.27
CA LYS A 124 -12.85 -6.29 -11.38
C LYS A 124 -13.24 -5.66 -12.72
N PRO A 125 -12.61 -6.05 -13.85
CA PRO A 125 -12.89 -5.46 -15.15
C PRO A 125 -14.36 -5.52 -15.61
N ASP A 126 -15.15 -6.46 -15.09
CA ASP A 126 -16.56 -6.69 -15.41
C ASP A 126 -17.55 -6.03 -14.44
N GLU A 127 -17.07 -5.46 -13.33
CA GLU A 127 -17.90 -4.80 -12.33
C GLU A 127 -18.13 -3.32 -12.71
N LEU A 128 -19.35 -2.81 -12.47
CA LEU A 128 -19.69 -1.41 -12.67
C LEU A 128 -19.13 -0.54 -11.52
N PRO A 129 -18.70 0.71 -11.80
CA PRO A 129 -18.27 1.62 -10.76
C PRO A 129 -19.40 1.94 -9.77
N ASP A 130 -19.07 1.99 -8.49
CA ASP A 130 -19.91 2.67 -7.51
C ASP A 130 -19.88 4.18 -7.80
N THR A 131 -21.06 4.75 -8.02
CA THR A 131 -21.27 6.19 -8.28
C THR A 131 -22.23 6.79 -7.25
N SER A 132 -22.35 6.14 -6.09
CA SER A 132 -23.09 6.67 -4.95
C SER A 132 -22.57 8.07 -4.57
N PRO A 133 -23.43 9.00 -4.12
CA PRO A 133 -23.03 10.38 -3.84
C PRO A 133 -21.91 10.53 -2.81
N SER A 134 -21.77 9.53 -1.93
CA SER A 134 -20.73 9.47 -0.91
C SER A 134 -20.35 8.02 -0.58
N LEU A 135 -19.12 7.84 -0.10
CA LEU A 135 -18.60 6.60 0.47
C LEU A 135 -17.93 6.91 1.80
N THR A 136 -18.17 6.12 2.84
CA THR A 136 -17.46 6.23 4.12
C THR A 136 -16.58 5.00 4.32
N LEU A 137 -15.29 5.21 4.47
CA LEU A 137 -14.34 4.16 4.88
C LEU A 137 -14.13 4.26 6.38
N ILE A 138 -14.44 3.17 7.09
CA ILE A 138 -14.24 3.04 8.54
C ILE A 138 -12.92 2.32 8.79
N PHE A 139 -12.10 2.85 9.69
CA PHE A 139 -10.83 2.30 10.14
C PHE A 139 -10.99 1.85 11.59
N GLU A 140 -11.03 0.53 11.80
CA GLU A 140 -11.20 -0.06 13.13
C GLU A 140 -10.02 0.31 14.04
N ASP A 141 -8.82 0.29 13.48
CA ASP A 141 -7.61 0.86 14.07
C ASP A 141 -7.38 2.28 13.55
N PRO A 142 -7.56 3.31 14.40
CA PRO A 142 -7.40 4.69 13.97
C PRO A 142 -5.94 5.02 13.61
N ILE A 143 -5.78 5.87 12.60
CA ILE A 143 -4.48 6.32 12.12
C ILE A 143 -4.10 7.62 12.83
N GLU A 144 -2.92 7.68 13.43
CA GLU A 144 -2.34 8.89 14.02
C GLU A 144 -1.42 9.56 12.99
N ALA A 145 -1.71 10.80 12.63
CA ALA A 145 -0.86 11.60 11.77
C ALA A 145 -1.04 13.09 12.06
N THR A 146 0.04 13.86 11.97
CA THR A 146 0.05 15.31 12.19
C THR A 146 -0.55 15.73 13.55
N GLY A 147 -0.39 14.88 14.57
CA GLY A 147 -0.96 15.08 15.91
C GLY A 147 -2.50 14.93 15.99
N ARG A 148 -3.10 14.22 15.03
CA ARG A 148 -4.54 13.94 14.96
C ARG A 148 -4.78 12.44 14.72
N THR A 149 -5.88 11.96 15.30
CA THR A 149 -6.41 10.62 15.09
C THR A 149 -7.44 10.62 13.96
N PHE A 150 -7.39 9.62 13.07
CA PHE A 150 -8.26 9.47 11.92
C PHE A 150 -8.89 8.08 11.90
N SER A 151 -10.22 8.00 12.06
CA SER A 151 -10.98 6.73 12.12
C SER A 151 -12.00 6.57 10.99
N ASP A 152 -12.46 7.68 10.38
CA ASP A 152 -13.52 7.66 9.39
C ASP A 152 -13.17 8.61 8.25
N MET A 153 -13.14 8.08 7.02
CA MET A 153 -12.88 8.85 5.82
C MET A 153 -14.16 8.95 5.00
N GLU A 154 -14.71 10.16 4.92
CA GLU A 154 -15.82 10.47 4.03
C GLU A 154 -15.30 10.91 2.67
N LEU A 155 -15.79 10.26 1.62
CA LEU A 155 -15.51 10.56 0.22
C LEU A 155 -16.79 10.98 -0.47
N ARG A 156 -16.65 11.89 -1.44
CA ARG A 156 -17.70 12.36 -2.33
C ARG A 156 -17.26 12.21 -3.78
N GLU A 157 -18.18 12.44 -4.72
CA GLU A 157 -17.83 12.59 -6.13
C GLU A 157 -16.70 13.65 -6.30
N PRO A 158 -15.62 13.31 -7.03
CA PRO A 158 -14.55 14.25 -7.32
C PRO A 158 -15.00 15.28 -8.35
N THR A 159 -14.62 16.53 -8.13
CA THR A 159 -14.80 17.62 -9.08
C THR A 159 -13.91 17.44 -10.31
N VAL A 160 -14.24 18.13 -11.41
CA VAL A 160 -13.38 18.16 -12.61
C VAL A 160 -11.96 18.66 -12.30
N ARG A 161 -11.82 19.58 -11.34
CA ARG A 161 -10.50 20.07 -10.89
C ARG A 161 -9.68 18.95 -10.27
N GLU A 162 -10.28 18.17 -9.38
CA GLU A 162 -9.64 17.01 -8.73
C GLU A 162 -9.32 15.91 -9.74
N ARG A 163 -10.23 15.64 -10.70
CA ARG A 163 -9.99 14.70 -11.81
C ARG A 163 -8.74 15.03 -12.64
N ARG A 164 -8.35 16.31 -12.76
CA ARG A 164 -7.15 16.69 -13.51
C ARG A 164 -5.86 16.15 -12.90
N ILE A 165 -5.86 15.78 -11.62
CA ILE A 165 -4.72 15.14 -10.94
C ILE A 165 -4.37 13.83 -11.66
N MET A 166 -5.36 12.97 -11.91
CA MET A 166 -5.15 11.71 -12.65
C MET A 166 -4.72 11.94 -14.09
N LYS A 167 -5.28 12.94 -14.77
CA LYS A 167 -4.86 13.28 -16.15
C LYS A 167 -3.39 13.71 -16.25
N ALA A 168 -2.85 14.35 -15.21
CA ALA A 168 -1.44 14.69 -15.17
C ALA A 168 -0.54 13.45 -14.97
N ALA A 169 -1.00 12.46 -14.20
CA ALA A 169 -0.29 11.19 -14.01
C ALA A 169 -0.31 10.29 -15.25
N GLU A 170 -1.44 10.23 -15.98
CA GLU A 170 -1.55 9.50 -17.26
C GLU A 170 -0.43 9.93 -18.24
N ALA A 171 -0.08 11.22 -18.26
CA ALA A 171 0.99 11.74 -19.11
C ALA A 171 2.40 11.25 -18.71
N LYS A 172 2.62 10.90 -17.44
CA LYS A 172 3.89 10.34 -16.95
C LYS A 172 3.98 8.83 -17.25
N GLY A 173 2.86 8.12 -17.15
CA GLY A 173 2.74 6.71 -17.53
C GLY A 173 3.53 5.72 -16.67
N THR A 174 3.89 6.08 -15.42
CA THR A 174 4.61 5.19 -14.50
C THR A 174 3.71 4.72 -13.36
N PRO A 175 3.91 3.51 -12.81
CA PRO A 175 3.12 3.01 -11.66
C PRO A 175 3.14 3.98 -10.47
N ALA A 176 4.33 4.50 -10.12
CA ALA A 176 4.47 5.49 -9.06
C ALA A 176 3.67 6.76 -9.32
N ALA A 177 3.62 7.26 -10.56
CA ALA A 177 2.85 8.46 -10.88
C ALA A 177 1.34 8.24 -10.72
N PHE A 178 0.84 7.05 -11.09
CA PHE A 178 -0.56 6.70 -10.88
C PHE A 178 -0.91 6.62 -9.39
N LEU A 179 -0.11 5.90 -8.60
CA LEU A 179 -0.33 5.78 -7.17
C LEU A 179 -0.22 7.13 -6.44
N GLU A 180 0.76 7.98 -6.82
CA GLU A 180 0.87 9.35 -6.30
C GLU A 180 -0.37 10.21 -6.62
N ALA A 181 -0.97 10.02 -7.79
CA ALA A 181 -2.19 10.73 -8.16
C ALA A 181 -3.42 10.22 -7.41
N GLU A 182 -3.52 8.92 -7.14
CA GLU A 182 -4.56 8.36 -6.29
C GLU A 182 -4.43 8.89 -4.85
N ILE A 183 -3.22 8.92 -4.30
CA ILE A 183 -2.93 9.55 -2.99
C ILE A 183 -3.39 11.02 -2.98
N ALA A 184 -3.02 11.79 -4.00
CA ALA A 184 -3.39 13.20 -4.09
C ALA A 184 -4.90 13.41 -4.29
N MET A 185 -5.61 12.48 -4.94
CA MET A 185 -7.07 12.54 -5.04
C MET A 185 -7.75 12.26 -3.70
N LEU A 186 -7.31 11.22 -2.99
CA LEU A 186 -7.80 10.92 -1.65
C LEU A 186 -7.54 12.10 -0.71
N GLU A 187 -6.36 12.71 -0.76
CA GLU A 187 -6.03 13.93 0.01
C GLU A 187 -6.97 15.08 -0.33
N ALA A 188 -7.20 15.35 -1.61
CA ALA A 188 -8.02 16.47 -2.05
C ALA A 188 -9.51 16.30 -1.70
N VAL A 189 -10.02 15.06 -1.74
CA VAL A 189 -11.46 14.78 -1.53
C VAL A 189 -11.81 14.54 -0.07
N SER A 190 -10.98 13.80 0.66
CA SER A 190 -11.21 13.49 2.08
C SER A 190 -10.73 14.55 3.06
N GLU A 191 -9.87 15.46 2.60
CA GLU A 191 -9.14 16.43 3.44
C GLU A 191 -8.21 15.79 4.49
N TRP A 192 -7.97 14.47 4.40
CA TRP A 192 -6.96 13.81 5.22
C TRP A 192 -5.56 14.24 4.77
N PRO A 193 -4.62 14.52 5.69
CA PRO A 193 -3.27 14.88 5.32
C PRO A 193 -2.58 13.69 4.65
N LYS A 194 -1.71 13.96 3.66
CA LYS A 194 -0.91 12.93 3.00
C LYS A 194 -0.23 11.93 3.95
N ALA A 195 0.24 12.38 5.11
CA ALA A 195 0.85 11.52 6.12
C ALA A 195 -0.12 10.46 6.67
N ALA A 196 -1.40 10.78 6.85
CA ALA A 196 -2.42 9.80 7.23
C ALA A 196 -2.67 8.81 6.09
N ILE A 197 -2.80 9.30 4.85
CA ILE A 197 -3.05 8.47 3.68
C ILE A 197 -1.91 7.47 3.44
N LEU A 198 -0.66 7.91 3.62
CA LEU A 198 0.51 7.04 3.49
C LEU A 198 0.55 5.91 4.54
N LYS A 199 -0.08 6.10 5.70
CA LYS A 199 -0.19 5.09 6.76
C LYS A 199 -1.41 4.18 6.60
N MET A 200 -2.33 4.48 5.66
CA MET A 200 -3.52 3.66 5.45
C MET A 200 -3.16 2.24 5.02
N PRO A 201 -3.91 1.22 5.48
CA PRO A 201 -3.88 -0.12 4.88
C PRO A 201 -4.19 -0.04 3.39
N ILE A 202 -3.47 -0.80 2.56
CA ILE A 202 -3.62 -0.74 1.10
C ILE A 202 -5.03 -1.12 0.64
N SER A 203 -5.74 -1.99 1.37
CA SER A 203 -7.11 -2.40 1.09
C SER A 203 -8.08 -1.23 1.17
N LYS A 204 -8.01 -0.44 2.25
CA LYS A 204 -8.84 0.76 2.44
C LYS A 204 -8.49 1.83 1.41
N PHE A 205 -7.19 2.00 1.12
CA PHE A 205 -6.75 2.87 0.05
C PHE A 205 -7.31 2.43 -1.31
N ALA A 206 -7.25 1.14 -1.64
CA ALA A 206 -7.75 0.59 -2.89
C ALA A 206 -9.26 0.82 -3.05
N GLN A 207 -10.05 0.62 -1.99
CA GLN A 207 -11.49 0.92 -1.97
C GLN A 207 -11.77 2.39 -2.27
N GLY A 208 -11.08 3.30 -1.59
CA GLY A 208 -11.26 4.74 -1.78
C GLY A 208 -10.81 5.21 -3.17
N ALA A 209 -9.65 4.74 -3.63
CA ALA A 209 -9.14 5.05 -4.96
C ALA A 209 -10.03 4.48 -6.07
N ASP A 210 -10.55 3.27 -5.92
CA ASP A 210 -11.51 2.67 -6.84
C ASP A 210 -12.80 3.49 -6.93
N TYR A 211 -13.38 3.88 -5.79
CA TYR A 211 -14.56 4.75 -5.75
C TYR A 211 -14.33 6.07 -6.50
N LEU A 212 -13.24 6.78 -6.20
CA LEU A 212 -12.94 8.06 -6.85
C LEU A 212 -12.69 7.91 -8.36
N THR A 213 -11.98 6.86 -8.77
CA THR A 213 -11.71 6.60 -10.19
C THR A 213 -12.93 6.04 -10.94
N GLY A 214 -13.92 5.50 -10.24
CA GLY A 214 -15.18 5.03 -10.80
C GLY A 214 -15.95 6.11 -11.58
N PHE A 215 -15.92 7.35 -11.11
CA PHE A 215 -16.54 8.50 -11.78
C PHE A 215 -15.85 8.90 -13.10
N PHE A 216 -14.68 8.33 -13.42
CA PHE A 216 -13.97 8.64 -14.66
C PHE A 216 -14.31 7.70 -15.80
N TYR A 217 -14.96 6.57 -15.51
CA TYR A 217 -15.54 5.72 -16.52
C TYR A 217 -16.65 6.50 -17.23
N SER A 218 -16.54 6.62 -18.55
CA SER A 218 -17.63 7.13 -19.38
C SER A 218 -18.89 6.34 -19.03
N GLY A 219 -19.96 7.02 -18.61
CA GLY A 219 -21.27 6.38 -18.50
C GLY A 219 -21.63 5.64 -19.81
N PRO A 220 -22.62 4.73 -19.78
CA PRO A 220 -23.09 4.09 -21.01
C PRO A 220 -23.30 5.16 -22.09
N ALA A 221 -22.90 4.84 -23.32
CA ALA A 221 -23.08 5.69 -24.49
C ALA A 221 -24.58 5.89 -24.75
N ASN A 222 -25.24 6.70 -23.93
CA ASN A 222 -26.59 7.18 -24.14
C ASN A 222 -26.50 8.34 -25.12
N GLY A 223 -25.96 8.04 -26.31
CA GLY A 223 -26.00 8.87 -27.48
C GLY A 223 -26.89 8.17 -28.49
N ASN A 224 -28.20 8.41 -28.40
CA ASN A 224 -29.03 8.37 -29.60
C ASN A 224 -28.43 9.39 -30.59
N VAL A 225 -27.86 8.89 -31.69
CA VAL A 225 -27.80 9.58 -32.98
C VAL A 225 -28.12 8.56 -34.06
#